data_AF-A0AAD9RE37-F1
#
_entry.id   AF-A0AAD9RE37-F1
#
_cell.length_a   1.000
_cell.length_b   1.000
_cell.length_c   1.000
_cell.angle_alpha   90.00
_cell.angle_beta   90.00
_cell.angle_gamma   90.00
#
_symmetry.space_group_name_H-M   'P 1'
#
loop_
_entity.id
_entity.type
_entity.pdbx_description
1 polymer ?
#
loop_
_entity_poly.entity_id
_entity_poly.type
_entity_poly.pdbx_seq_one_letter_code
_entity_poly.pdbx_strand_id
1 'polypeptide(L)'
;VALDLTHAYEEDSGIVTVKATNSKGTAQTSGTLKCTSKQNIYLQTQHPQGEAGLEKVKEAEDAYLSKYRRPEDKPEHEYPKPIWTVPLQPEFKLGESEPLHL
;
A
#
# COMPACT_ATOMS: atom_id res chain seq x y z
N VAL A 1 2.09 -21.33 -49.64
CA VAL A 1 1.54 -21.50 -48.27
C VAL A 1 2.62 -21.05 -47.30
N ALA A 2 2.28 -20.18 -46.35
CA ALA A 2 3.20 -19.64 -45.35
C ALA A 2 2.55 -19.80 -43.96
N LEU A 3 3.39 -19.91 -42.93
CA LEU A 3 2.97 -19.84 -41.53
C LEU A 3 3.19 -18.40 -41.05
N ASP A 4 2.14 -17.75 -40.58
CA ASP A 4 2.20 -16.43 -39.96
C ASP A 4 1.78 -16.54 -38.49
N LEU A 5 2.59 -16.00 -37.57
CA LEU A 5 2.38 -16.10 -36.13
C LEU A 5 2.49 -14.70 -35.53
N THR A 6 1.35 -14.12 -35.15
CA THR A 6 1.24 -12.70 -34.74
C THR A 6 1.47 -12.50 -33.24
N HIS A 7 1.17 -13.50 -32.41
CA HIS A 7 1.36 -13.50 -30.98
C HIS A 7 2.04 -14.80 -30.57
N ALA A 8 3.30 -14.71 -30.16
CA ALA A 8 4.11 -15.86 -29.77
C ALA A 8 4.64 -15.65 -28.35
N TYR A 9 4.37 -16.61 -27.49
CA TYR A 9 4.86 -16.67 -26.12
C TYR A 9 6.05 -17.63 -26.04
N GLU A 10 6.78 -17.57 -24.91
CA GLU A 10 7.91 -18.49 -24.67
C GLU A 10 7.48 -19.97 -24.75
N GLU A 11 6.24 -20.26 -24.34
CA GLU A 11 5.60 -21.58 -24.36
C GLU A 11 5.38 -22.13 -25.78
N ASP A 12 5.32 -21.25 -26.79
CA ASP A 12 5.16 -21.64 -28.20
C ASP A 12 6.49 -22.05 -28.85
N SER A 13 7.60 -21.95 -28.11
CA SER A 13 8.91 -22.39 -28.60
C SER A 13 8.94 -23.90 -28.81
N GLY A 14 9.42 -24.34 -29.96
CA GLY A 14 9.43 -25.76 -30.29
C GLY A 14 9.94 -26.06 -31.68
N ILE A 15 9.80 -27.32 -32.09
CA ILE A 15 10.16 -27.78 -33.43
C ILE A 15 8.90 -27.73 -34.30
N VAL A 16 8.86 -26.78 -35.22
CA VAL A 16 7.77 -26.68 -36.20
C VAL A 16 8.11 -27.59 -37.36
N THR A 17 7.18 -28.48 -37.70
CA THR A 17 7.38 -29.42 -38.79
C THR A 17 6.28 -29.30 -39.83
N VAL A 18 6.68 -29.04 -41.07
CA VAL A 18 5.77 -28.95 -42.22
C VAL A 18 5.86 -30.25 -43.01
N LYS A 19 4.69 -30.84 -43.29
CA LYS A 19 4.55 -32.07 -44.09
C LYS A 19 3.69 -31.79 -45.31
N ALA A 20 4.25 -32.02 -46.49
CA ALA A 20 3.53 -31.95 -47.77
C ALA A 20 3.31 -33.38 -48.30
N THR A 21 2.08 -33.69 -48.72
CA THR A 21 1.69 -35.03 -49.18
C THR A 21 1.04 -34.92 -50.55
N ASN A 22 1.39 -35.81 -51.48
CA ASN A 22 0.74 -35.97 -52.78
C ASN A 22 0.57 -37.45 -53.13
N SER A 23 -0.01 -37.74 -54.30
CA SER A 23 -0.27 -39.11 -54.79
C SER A 23 0.99 -39.94 -55.08
N LYS A 24 2.18 -39.33 -55.07
CA LYS A 24 3.48 -40.01 -55.27
C LYS A 24 4.32 -40.10 -54.00
N GLY A 25 3.90 -39.49 -52.89
CA GLY A 25 4.61 -39.59 -51.61
C GLY A 25 4.49 -38.36 -50.72
N THR A 26 5.43 -38.25 -49.79
CA THR A 26 5.47 -37.23 -48.73
C THR A 26 6.85 -36.62 -48.61
N ALA A 27 6.90 -35.31 -48.42
CA ALA A 27 8.11 -34.57 -48.04
C ALA A 27 7.86 -33.86 -46.69
N GLN A 28 8.89 -33.81 -45.85
CA GLN A 28 8.81 -33.19 -44.53
C GLN A 28 10.02 -32.28 -44.30
N THR A 29 9.80 -31.13 -43.68
CA THR A 29 10.85 -30.18 -43.30
C THR A 29 10.55 -29.66 -41.91
N SER A 30 11.54 -29.73 -41.03
CA SER A 30 11.46 -29.21 -39.67
C SER A 30 12.35 -27.98 -39.49
N GLY A 31 11.94 -27.09 -38.60
CA GLY A 31 12.69 -25.91 -38.19
C GLY A 31 12.47 -25.62 -36.71
N THR A 32 13.46 -25.01 -36.06
CA THR A 32 13.38 -24.62 -34.65
C THR A 32 12.80 -23.22 -34.52
N LEU A 33 11.66 -23.10 -33.85
CA LEU A 33 11.07 -21.82 -33.45
C LEU A 33 11.51 -21.50 -32.02
N LYS A 34 12.22 -20.39 -31.85
CA LYS A 34 12.63 -19.89 -30.54
C LYS A 34 11.97 -18.54 -30.27
N CYS A 35 11.00 -18.52 -29.37
CA CYS A 35 10.36 -17.30 -28.90
C CYS A 35 11.11 -16.80 -27.67
N THR A 36 11.54 -15.54 -27.68
CA THR A 36 12.21 -14.91 -26.53
C THR A 36 11.22 -13.96 -25.89
N SER A 37 10.78 -14.25 -24.66
CA SER A 37 9.94 -13.33 -23.89
C SER A 37 10.76 -12.13 -23.40
N LYS A 38 10.12 -10.97 -23.34
CA LYS A 38 10.60 -9.86 -22.49
C LYS A 38 10.11 -10.15 -21.08
N GLN A 39 10.92 -9.78 -20.07
CA GLN A 39 10.72 -10.05 -18.64
C GLN A 39 9.25 -10.26 -18.24
N ASN A 40 8.95 -11.49 -17.79
CA ASN A 40 7.60 -11.97 -17.47
C ASN A 40 6.92 -11.14 -16.35
N ILE A 41 7.70 -10.54 -15.44
CA ILE A 41 7.17 -9.85 -14.26
C ILE A 41 7.68 -8.41 -14.20
N TYR A 42 6.75 -7.47 -14.32
CA TYR A 42 6.98 -6.07 -14.03
C TYR A 42 6.84 -5.83 -12.53
N LEU A 43 7.98 -5.78 -11.82
CA LEU A 43 8.03 -5.49 -10.38
C LEU A 43 7.89 -4.00 -10.06
N GLN A 44 8.01 -3.14 -11.06
CA GLN A 44 7.92 -1.68 -10.91
C GLN A 44 6.47 -1.20 -11.06
N THR A 45 6.15 -0.08 -10.42
CA THR A 45 4.83 0.55 -10.52
C THR A 45 4.46 0.85 -11.97
N GLN A 46 3.22 0.53 -12.33
CA GLN A 46 2.63 0.84 -13.63
C GLN A 46 1.84 2.15 -13.60
N HIS A 47 2.01 2.95 -12.54
CA HIS A 47 1.38 4.27 -12.47
C HIS A 47 1.89 5.13 -13.64
N PRO A 48 1.03 5.90 -14.34
CA PRO A 48 1.43 6.66 -15.54
C PRO A 48 2.53 7.70 -15.27
N GLN A 49 2.65 8.15 -14.03
CA GLN A 49 3.72 9.06 -13.56
C GLN A 49 4.86 8.31 -12.84
N GLY A 50 4.92 6.99 -12.96
CA GLY A 50 5.89 6.12 -12.30
C GLY A 50 5.84 6.19 -10.78
N GLU A 51 7.01 6.06 -10.16
CA GLU A 51 7.19 6.02 -8.70
C GLU A 51 6.75 7.32 -8.02
N ALA A 52 7.05 8.47 -8.62
CA ALA A 52 6.63 9.77 -8.10
C ALA A 52 5.11 9.93 -8.02
N GLY A 53 4.36 9.34 -8.96
CA GLY A 53 2.90 9.34 -8.89
C GLY A 53 2.36 8.40 -7.82
N LEU A 54 2.97 7.22 -7.68
CA LEU A 54 2.60 6.27 -6.63
C LEU A 54 2.86 6.85 -5.23
N GLU A 55 3.98 7.56 -5.05
CA GLU A 55 4.31 8.24 -3.80
C GLU A 55 3.28 9.32 -3.44
N LYS A 56 2.88 10.13 -4.41
CA LYS A 56 1.82 11.15 -4.21
C LYS A 56 0.47 10.55 -3.82
N VAL A 57 0.09 9.42 -4.43
CA VAL A 57 -1.15 8.72 -4.05
C VAL A 57 -1.05 8.25 -2.60
N LYS A 58 0.08 7.63 -2.23
CA LYS A 58 0.31 7.16 -0.86
C LYS A 58 0.29 8.30 0.16
N GLU A 59 0.91 9.43 -0.16
CA GLU A 59 0.88 10.63 0.69
C GLU A 59 -0.55 11.17 0.85
N ALA A 60 -1.32 11.24 -0.24
CA ALA A 60 -2.71 11.68 -0.19
C ALA A 60 -3.60 10.74 0.63
N GLU A 61 -3.40 9.42 0.52
CA GLU A 61 -4.09 8.42 1.32
C GLU A 61 -3.73 8.51 2.80
N ASP A 62 -2.45 8.67 3.14
CA ASP A 62 -1.99 8.83 4.52
C ASP A 62 -2.52 10.14 5.14
N ALA A 63 -2.50 11.23 4.38
CA ALA A 63 -3.09 12.51 4.77
C ALA A 63 -4.62 12.42 4.96
N TYR A 64 -5.30 11.60 4.16
CA TYR A 64 -6.72 11.34 4.34
C TYR A 64 -6.97 10.48 5.60
N LEU A 65 -6.24 9.38 5.77
CA LEU A 65 -6.39 8.45 6.90
C LEU A 65 -6.02 9.09 8.23
N SER A 66 -4.99 9.96 8.27
CA SER A 66 -4.58 10.67 9.48
C SER A 66 -5.65 11.63 10.00
N LYS A 67 -6.50 12.19 9.15
CA LYS A 67 -7.66 13.01 9.58
C LYS A 67 -8.71 12.18 10.32
N TYR A 68 -8.83 10.90 10.01
CA TYR A 68 -9.76 9.98 10.67
C TYR A 68 -9.11 9.14 11.76
N ARG A 69 -7.78 9.18 11.88
CA ARG A 69 -7.06 8.60 13.01
C ARG A 69 -7.46 9.38 14.26
N ARG A 70 -8.11 8.71 15.21
CA ARG A 70 -8.34 9.31 16.53
C ARG A 70 -6.99 9.76 17.08
N PRO A 71 -6.88 10.99 17.60
CA PRO A 71 -5.68 11.37 18.34
C PRO A 71 -5.46 10.29 19.42
N GLU A 72 -4.23 9.79 19.49
CA GLU A 72 -3.83 8.89 20.58
C GLU A 72 -4.15 9.60 21.90
N ASP A 73 -4.74 8.86 22.83
CA ASP A 73 -5.05 9.32 24.17
C ASP A 73 -3.74 9.86 24.75
N LYS A 74 -3.62 11.19 24.86
CA LYS A 74 -2.44 11.79 25.46
C LYS A 74 -2.34 11.22 26.87
N PRO A 75 -1.13 10.90 27.37
CA PRO A 75 -0.99 10.46 28.75
C PRO A 75 -1.71 11.47 29.65
N GLU A 76 -2.67 10.94 30.43
CA GLU A 76 -3.48 11.75 31.32
C GLU A 76 -2.54 12.57 32.21
N HIS A 77 -2.73 13.89 32.24
CA HIS A 77 -1.85 14.75 33.01
C HIS A 77 -2.09 14.44 34.50
N GLU A 78 -1.12 13.81 35.16
CA GLU A 78 -1.16 13.57 36.59
C GLU A 78 -1.05 14.90 37.34
N TYR A 79 -2.20 15.51 37.62
CA TYR A 79 -2.27 16.66 38.51
C TYR A 79 -1.98 16.17 39.94
N PRO A 80 -1.08 16.83 40.68
CA PRO A 80 -0.89 16.51 42.09
C PRO A 80 -2.21 16.75 42.84
N LYS A 81 -2.43 16.00 43.93
CA LYS A 81 -3.58 16.18 44.81
C LYS A 81 -3.76 17.67 45.14
N PRO A 82 -4.97 18.24 45.01
CA PRO A 82 -5.17 19.65 45.29
C PRO A 82 -4.83 19.92 46.77
N ILE A 83 -4.03 20.96 46.99
CA ILE A 83 -3.77 21.49 48.32
C ILE A 83 -4.66 22.70 48.53
N TRP A 84 -5.11 22.91 49.77
CA TRP A 84 -5.72 24.19 50.10
C TRP A 84 -4.67 25.29 49.96
N THR A 85 -5.00 26.30 49.17
CA THR A 85 -4.18 27.51 49.02
C THR A 85 -4.20 28.37 50.29
N VAL A 86 -5.15 28.13 51.19
CA VAL A 86 -5.27 28.80 52.49
C VAL A 86 -5.24 27.75 53.60
N PRO A 87 -4.24 27.77 54.51
CA PRO A 87 -4.19 26.82 55.62
C PRO A 87 -5.35 27.07 56.58
N LEU A 88 -6.10 26.01 56.92
CA LEU A 88 -7.12 26.11 57.96
C LEU A 88 -6.47 26.52 59.29
N GLN A 89 -6.99 27.58 59.90
CA GLN A 89 -6.57 27.98 61.23
C GLN A 89 -7.18 27.03 62.27
N PRO A 90 -6.44 26.58 63.29
CA PRO A 90 -6.94 25.64 64.29
C PRO A 90 -8.06 26.23 65.17
N GLU A 91 -8.07 27.55 65.33
CA GLU A 91 -9.11 28.27 66.08
C GLU A 91 -9.72 29.37 65.21
N PHE A 92 -11.00 29.20 64.84
CA PHE A 92 -11.78 30.25 64.19
C PHE A 92 -12.60 30.98 65.26
N LYS A 93 -12.26 32.24 65.55
CA LYS A 93 -13.11 33.11 66.36
C LYS A 93 -14.07 33.84 65.44
N LEU A 94 -15.24 33.26 65.21
CA LEU A 94 -16.32 33.87 64.44
C LEU A 94 -17.17 34.74 65.36
N GLY A 95 -17.28 36.05 65.08
CA GLY A 95 -18.31 36.89 65.69
C GLY A 95 -19.70 36.50 65.16
N GLU A 96 -20.76 36.73 65.93
CA GLU A 96 -22.15 36.26 65.67
C GLU A 96 -22.80 36.76 64.36
N SER A 97 -22.04 37.35 63.43
CA SER A 97 -22.53 37.84 62.14
C SER A 97 -21.50 37.78 60.99
N GLU A 98 -20.35 37.12 61.17
CA GLU A 98 -19.40 36.95 60.06
C GLU A 98 -19.68 35.66 59.27
N PRO A 99 -19.71 35.72 57.93
CA PRO A 99 -19.77 34.52 57.11
C PRO A 99 -18.41 33.83 57.08
N LEU A 100 -18.36 32.59 57.57
CA LEU A 100 -17.19 31.75 57.45
C LEU A 100 -17.07 31.24 56.00
N HIS A 101 -16.12 31.79 55.26
CA HIS A 101 -15.67 31.19 54.01
C HIS A 101 -14.51 30.24 54.30
N LEU A 102 -14.72 28.96 53.99
CA LEU A 102 -13.75 27.87 54.17
C LEU A 102 -12.86 27.70 52.94
#